data_AF-A0A6L3Y3A1-F1
#
_entry.id   AF-A0A6L3Y3A1-F1
#
_cell.length_a   1.000
_cell.length_b   1.000
_cell.length_c   1.000
_cell.angle_alpha   90.00
_cell.angle_beta   90.00
_cell.angle_gamma   90.00
#
_symmetry.space_group_name_H-M   'P 1'
#
loop_
_entity.id
_entity.type
_entity.pdbx_description
1 polymer ?
#
loop_
_entity_poly.entity_id
_entity_poly.type
_entity_poly.pdbx_seq_one_letter_code
_entity_poly.pdbx_strand_id
1 'polypeptide(L)'
;MEYLKAKYRTQLEKIIASKDPSETDVLNSSIAELRFINEKLIQNRDNLRDTARATQMRHALDKVAEEMRANEARHKSAARSRISNNLGTNQFTMGTLAGLTTGAILAVVSLSILQVAGIVDVAFGPDARRRVALDEQFLSDHQVIPVADAYLNKAVAAVVEMQKKSPEKLKQIAGKNFISLHKIDPKLGAEKPKALPKYSDVIVKVDQEGYKVLLNWPLCSAAKWSKPQLVDPVRKSDGNRCSHFGYWNEAGAKF
;
A
#
# COMPACT_ATOMS: atom_id res chain seq x y z
N MET A 1 7.26 33.39 -9.18
CA MET A 1 8.39 32.46 -9.38
C MET A 1 8.17 31.14 -8.62
N GLU A 2 7.89 31.18 -7.30
CA GLU A 2 7.60 29.96 -6.49
C GLU A 2 6.49 29.05 -7.05
N TYR A 3 5.39 29.62 -7.55
CA TYR A 3 4.33 28.85 -8.20
C TYR A 3 4.84 28.01 -9.39
N LEU A 4 5.72 28.57 -10.23
CA LEU A 4 6.29 27.86 -11.37
C LEU A 4 7.23 26.74 -10.90
N LYS A 5 8.05 26.98 -9.86
CA LYS A 5 8.91 25.96 -9.27
C LYS A 5 8.10 24.77 -8.75
N ALA A 6 7.04 25.03 -7.98
CA ALA A 6 6.17 23.97 -7.47
C ALA A 6 5.55 23.15 -8.61
N LYS A 7 5.06 23.82 -9.66
CA LYS A 7 4.52 23.16 -10.85
C LYS A 7 5.54 22.28 -11.56
N TYR A 8 6.75 22.78 -11.82
CA TYR A 8 7.81 21.98 -12.47
C TYR A 8 8.29 20.83 -11.60
N ARG A 9 8.35 21.01 -10.27
CA ARG A 9 8.70 19.93 -9.35
C ARG A 9 7.69 18.77 -9.46
N THR A 10 6.40 19.06 -9.38
CA THR A 10 5.35 18.03 -9.53
C THR A 10 5.39 17.36 -10.90
N GLN A 11 5.69 18.11 -11.97
CA GLN A 11 5.83 17.51 -13.30
C GLN A 11 7.06 16.60 -13.41
N LEU A 12 8.20 17.03 -12.84
CA LEU A 12 9.42 16.24 -12.82
C LEU A 12 9.24 14.94 -12.03
N GLU A 13 8.58 14.99 -10.87
CA GLU A 13 8.25 13.82 -10.06
C GLU A 13 7.40 12.80 -10.83
N LYS A 14 6.43 13.27 -11.63
CA LYS A 14 5.61 12.40 -12.49
C LYS A 14 6.42 11.73 -13.60
N ILE A 15 7.34 12.46 -14.23
CA ILE A 15 8.21 11.90 -15.29
C ILE A 15 9.12 10.84 -14.67
N ILE A 16 9.77 11.15 -13.56
CA ILE A 16 10.64 10.20 -12.83
C ILE A 16 9.86 8.94 -12.47
N ALA A 17 8.64 9.07 -11.95
CA ALA A 17 7.80 7.94 -11.57
C ALA A 17 7.35 7.05 -12.76
N SER A 18 7.49 7.53 -14.00
CA SER A 18 7.12 6.79 -15.21
C SER A 18 8.30 6.09 -15.92
N LYS A 19 9.53 6.38 -15.51
CA LYS A 19 10.74 5.80 -16.11
C LYS A 19 11.06 4.44 -15.52
N ASP A 20 11.75 3.62 -16.31
CA ASP A 20 12.33 2.39 -15.81
C ASP A 20 13.41 2.75 -14.77
N PRO A 21 13.26 2.31 -13.50
CA PRO A 21 14.26 2.56 -12.48
C PRO A 21 15.63 1.91 -12.76
N SER A 22 15.74 1.05 -13.79
CA SER A 22 16.98 0.38 -14.20
C SER A 22 17.87 1.30 -15.05
N GLU A 23 17.28 2.34 -15.63
CA GLU A 23 18.02 3.32 -16.40
C GLU A 23 19.04 4.03 -15.50
N THR A 24 20.30 3.98 -15.91
CA THR A 24 21.28 4.87 -15.32
C THR A 24 20.90 6.30 -15.68
N ASP A 25 20.94 7.21 -14.71
CA ASP A 25 20.71 8.64 -14.91
C ASP A 25 19.24 9.11 -15.10
N VAL A 26 18.26 8.40 -14.51
CA VAL A 26 16.82 8.75 -14.52
C VAL A 26 16.56 10.23 -14.24
N LEU A 27 17.27 10.85 -13.29
CA LEU A 27 17.04 12.25 -12.94
C LEU A 27 17.41 13.18 -14.11
N ASN A 28 18.58 13.01 -14.73
CA ASN A 28 18.99 13.89 -15.82
C ASN A 28 18.17 13.61 -17.10
N SER A 29 17.81 12.36 -17.38
CA SER A 29 16.92 12.04 -18.51
C SER A 29 15.53 12.67 -18.31
N SER A 30 14.99 12.62 -17.10
CA SER A 30 13.70 13.25 -16.75
C SER A 30 13.75 14.78 -16.80
N ILE A 31 14.86 15.39 -16.37
CA ILE A 31 15.09 16.84 -16.52
C ILE A 31 15.14 17.23 -18.00
N ALA A 32 15.84 16.45 -18.84
CA ALA A 32 15.92 16.70 -20.27
C ALA A 32 14.54 16.60 -20.94
N GLU A 33 13.74 15.60 -20.58
CA GLU A 33 12.36 15.45 -21.06
C GLU A 33 11.47 16.62 -20.62
N LEU A 34 11.56 17.05 -19.35
CA LEU A 34 10.80 18.20 -18.87
C LEU A 34 11.18 19.50 -19.58
N ARG A 35 12.48 19.70 -19.88
CA ARG A 35 12.97 20.84 -20.68
C ARG A 35 12.38 20.80 -22.08
N PHE A 36 12.39 19.64 -22.72
CA PHE A 36 11.82 19.46 -24.06
C PHE A 36 10.31 19.78 -24.09
N ILE A 37 9.54 19.27 -23.12
CA ILE A 37 8.11 19.57 -22.99
C ILE A 37 7.89 21.08 -22.78
N ASN A 38 8.72 21.71 -21.95
CA ASN A 38 8.63 23.14 -21.68
C ASN A 38 8.93 24.00 -22.92
N GLU A 39 9.98 23.67 -23.68
CA GLU A 39 10.30 24.39 -24.91
C GLU A 39 9.23 24.21 -25.98
N LYS A 40 8.69 22.99 -26.14
CA LYS A 40 7.53 22.77 -27.03
C LYS A 40 6.33 23.64 -26.62
N LEU A 41 6.05 23.78 -25.33
CA LEU A 41 4.97 24.64 -24.84
C LEU A 41 5.20 26.12 -25.17
N ILE A 42 6.45 26.60 -25.05
CA ILE A 42 6.83 27.98 -25.38
C ILE A 42 6.73 28.22 -26.89
N GLN A 43 7.22 27.27 -27.71
CA GLN A 43 7.20 27.37 -29.17
C GLN A 43 5.79 27.33 -29.75
N ASN A 44 4.90 26.52 -29.19
CA ASN A 44 3.51 26.37 -29.65
C ASN A 44 2.60 27.53 -29.24
N ARG A 45 3.12 28.54 -28.54
CA ARG A 45 2.35 29.69 -28.06
C ARG A 45 3.03 30.99 -28.43
N ASP A 46 2.52 31.63 -29.48
CA ASP A 46 3.06 32.90 -29.98
C ASP A 46 3.15 33.98 -28.90
N ASN A 47 2.20 33.99 -27.94
CA ASN A 47 2.19 34.92 -26.81
C ASN A 47 3.21 34.60 -25.69
N LEU A 48 3.95 33.50 -25.80
CA LEU A 48 5.04 33.15 -24.89
C LEU A 48 6.41 33.27 -25.55
N ARG A 49 6.49 33.15 -26.88
CA ARG A 49 7.73 33.25 -27.64
C ARG A 49 8.39 34.61 -27.39
N ASP A 50 9.67 34.58 -27.01
CA ASP A 50 10.50 35.76 -26.74
C ASP A 50 9.98 36.71 -25.64
N THR A 51 9.16 36.19 -24.72
CA THR A 51 8.64 36.96 -23.58
C THR A 51 9.47 36.79 -22.31
N ALA A 52 9.42 37.79 -21.42
CA ALA A 52 9.94 37.67 -20.06
C ALA A 52 9.36 36.47 -19.30
N ARG A 53 8.12 36.07 -19.63
CA ARG A 53 7.46 34.89 -19.05
C ARG A 53 8.12 33.58 -19.47
N ALA A 54 8.53 33.43 -20.73
CA ALA A 54 9.29 32.27 -21.17
C ALA A 54 10.65 32.17 -20.47
N THR A 55 11.33 33.31 -20.28
CA THR A 55 12.58 33.37 -19.51
C THR A 55 12.36 32.94 -18.06
N GLN A 56 11.29 33.41 -17.40
CA GLN A 56 10.94 32.97 -16.05
C GLN A 56 10.62 31.47 -15.96
N MET A 57 9.98 30.90 -16.98
CA MET A 57 9.68 29.47 -17.05
C MET A 57 10.95 28.62 -17.13
N ARG A 58 11.89 28.98 -18.01
CA ARG A 58 13.20 28.32 -18.13
C ARG A 58 13.99 28.41 -16.83
N HIS A 59 14.09 29.61 -16.27
CA HIS A 59 14.81 29.83 -15.01
C HIS A 59 14.19 29.04 -13.84
N ALA A 60 12.86 28.97 -13.74
CA ALA A 60 12.20 28.19 -12.70
C ALA A 60 12.47 26.68 -12.84
N LEU A 61 12.48 26.16 -14.07
CA LEU A 61 12.85 24.76 -14.34
C LEU A 61 14.31 24.50 -13.94
N ASP A 62 15.24 25.37 -14.32
CA ASP A 62 16.66 25.23 -13.98
C ASP A 62 16.88 25.23 -12.46
N LYS A 63 16.16 26.08 -11.71
CA LYS A 63 16.18 26.05 -10.25
C LYS A 63 15.67 24.74 -9.66
N VAL A 64 14.59 24.17 -10.20
CA VAL A 64 14.12 22.85 -9.77
C VAL A 64 15.14 21.76 -10.09
N ALA A 65 15.76 21.80 -11.26
CA ALA A 65 16.81 20.86 -11.65
C ALA A 65 18.05 20.94 -10.73
N GLU A 66 18.50 22.15 -10.38
CA GLU A 66 19.57 22.38 -9.40
C GLU A 66 19.21 21.82 -8.02
N GLU A 67 18.02 22.13 -7.51
CA GLU A 67 17.54 21.65 -6.20
C GLU A 67 17.46 20.11 -6.14
N MET A 68 16.97 19.47 -7.21
CA MET A 68 16.85 18.01 -7.27
C MET A 68 18.23 17.33 -7.32
N ARG A 69 19.18 17.85 -8.11
CA ARG A 69 20.56 17.34 -8.12
C ARG A 69 21.25 17.53 -6.77
N ALA A 70 21.06 18.67 -6.12
CA ALA A 70 21.61 18.92 -4.80
C ALA A 70 21.01 17.98 -3.74
N ASN A 71 19.72 17.66 -3.83
CA ASN A 71 19.08 16.66 -2.96
C ASN A 71 19.65 15.27 -3.21
N GLU A 72 19.76 14.85 -4.47
CA GLU A 72 20.34 13.55 -4.83
C GLU A 72 21.79 13.42 -4.34
N ALA A 73 22.61 14.46 -4.52
CA ALA A 73 23.98 14.51 -4.03
C ALA A 73 24.06 14.41 -2.50
N ARG A 74 23.16 15.10 -1.77
CA ARG A 74 23.04 15.02 -0.31
C ARG A 74 22.65 13.62 0.16
N HIS A 75 21.75 12.95 -0.54
CA HIS A 75 21.39 11.57 -0.22
C HIS A 75 22.54 10.60 -0.49
N LYS A 76 23.26 10.76 -1.61
CA LYS A 76 24.46 9.96 -1.94
C LYS A 76 25.57 10.17 -0.90
N SER A 77 25.80 11.39 -0.44
CA SER A 77 26.82 11.68 0.59
C SER A 77 26.41 11.17 1.98
N ALA A 78 25.14 11.33 2.37
CA ALA A 78 24.62 10.82 3.65
C ALA A 78 24.67 9.28 3.71
N ALA A 79 24.35 8.60 2.60
CA ALA A 79 24.49 7.15 2.49
C ALA A 79 25.96 6.73 2.70
N ARG A 80 26.91 7.39 2.02
CA ARG A 80 28.35 7.14 2.18
C ARG A 80 28.85 7.36 3.62
N SER A 81 28.38 8.41 4.30
CA SER A 81 28.78 8.69 5.68
C SER A 81 28.29 7.64 6.68
N ARG A 82 27.05 7.13 6.53
CA ARG A 82 26.53 6.05 7.39
C ARG A 82 27.31 4.75 7.22
N ILE A 83 27.73 4.46 6.00
CA ILE A 83 28.58 3.30 5.70
C ILE A 83 29.94 3.46 6.40
N SER A 84 30.57 4.63 6.27
CA SER A 84 31.87 4.91 6.91
C SER A 84 31.81 4.83 8.44
N ASN A 85 30.73 5.31 9.06
CA ASN A 85 30.59 5.30 10.53
C ASN A 85 30.32 3.89 11.09
N ASN A 86 29.64 3.02 10.35
CA ASN A 86 29.42 1.62 10.75
C ASN A 86 30.66 0.73 10.55
N LEU A 87 31.59 1.13 9.68
CA LEU A 87 32.88 0.45 9.50
C LEU A 87 33.93 0.84 10.56
N GLY A 88 33.70 1.92 11.32
CA GLY A 88 34.64 2.43 12.33
C GLY A 88 34.48 1.85 13.74
N THR A 89 33.42 1.09 14.02
CA THR A 89 33.10 0.60 15.39
C THR A 89 33.33 -0.89 15.63
N ASN A 90 33.77 -1.67 14.63
CA ASN A 90 34.10 -3.09 14.80
C ASN A 90 35.46 -3.43 14.19
N GLN A 91 36.54 -3.00 14.85
CA GLN A 91 37.83 -3.68 14.76
C GLN A 91 37.86 -4.78 15.82
N PHE A 92 37.40 -6.00 15.51
CA PHE A 92 37.98 -7.26 15.99
C PHE A 92 37.23 -8.48 15.43
N THR A 93 37.56 -8.84 14.18
CA THR A 93 37.74 -10.23 13.73
C THR A 93 38.42 -10.18 12.36
N MET A 94 39.76 -10.19 12.39
CA MET A 94 40.56 -10.46 11.20
C MET A 94 40.34 -11.92 10.79
N GLY A 95 39.82 -12.13 9.59
CA GLY A 95 39.80 -13.44 8.96
C GLY A 95 38.74 -13.50 7.88
N THR A 96 39.16 -13.31 6.63
CA THR A 96 38.35 -13.33 5.40
C THR A 96 37.37 -12.17 5.28
N LEU A 97 37.74 -11.12 4.53
CA LEU A 97 36.79 -10.30 3.73
C LEU A 97 37.52 -9.17 2.99
N ALA A 98 38.42 -9.54 2.08
CA ALA A 98 38.90 -8.66 1.01
C ALA A 98 37.82 -8.41 -0.08
N GLY A 99 36.53 -8.44 0.29
CA GLY A 99 35.39 -8.47 -0.66
C GLY A 99 34.18 -7.63 -0.26
N LEU A 100 34.28 -6.72 0.73
CA LEU A 100 33.14 -5.93 1.21
C LEU A 100 33.34 -4.41 1.21
N THR A 101 34.27 -3.88 0.41
CA THR A 101 34.21 -2.46 0.02
C THR A 101 33.28 -2.23 -1.18
N THR A 102 32.97 -3.30 -1.93
CA THR A 102 31.92 -3.35 -2.96
C THR A 102 30.50 -3.49 -2.39
N GLY A 103 30.36 -3.84 -1.11
CA GLY A 103 29.07 -4.24 -0.51
C GLY A 103 28.09 -3.09 -0.28
N ALA A 104 28.58 -1.86 -0.08
CA ALA A 104 27.72 -0.75 0.30
C ALA A 104 27.19 0.06 -0.90
N ILE A 105 27.94 0.09 -2.00
CA ILE A 105 27.41 0.50 -3.31
C ILE A 105 26.44 -0.58 -3.80
N LEU A 106 26.76 -1.87 -3.60
CA LEU A 106 25.81 -2.95 -3.85
C LEU A 106 24.58 -2.87 -2.95
N ALA A 107 24.59 -2.31 -1.74
CA ALA A 107 23.38 -2.18 -0.91
C ALA A 107 22.39 -1.13 -1.45
N VAL A 108 22.90 0.01 -1.94
CA VAL A 108 22.06 1.05 -2.57
C VAL A 108 21.66 0.63 -3.98
N VAL A 109 22.58 0.05 -4.74
CA VAL A 109 22.29 -0.51 -6.07
C VAL A 109 21.40 -1.75 -5.96
N SER A 110 21.47 -2.57 -4.92
CA SER A 110 20.54 -3.68 -4.70
C SER A 110 19.19 -3.18 -4.23
N LEU A 111 19.09 -2.14 -3.40
CA LEU A 111 17.79 -1.49 -3.14
C LEU A 111 17.19 -0.94 -4.44
N SER A 112 17.98 -0.31 -5.31
CA SER A 112 17.51 0.14 -6.63
C SER A 112 17.17 -1.02 -7.58
N ILE A 113 17.96 -2.10 -7.63
CA ILE A 113 17.68 -3.31 -8.44
C ILE A 113 16.46 -4.06 -7.88
N LEU A 114 16.26 -4.08 -6.56
CA LEU A 114 15.08 -4.64 -5.92
C LEU A 114 13.85 -3.77 -6.21
N GLN A 115 13.98 -2.46 -6.36
CA GLN A 115 12.90 -1.63 -6.90
C GLN A 115 12.58 -1.95 -8.36
N VAL A 116 13.61 -2.13 -9.18
CA VAL A 116 13.49 -2.48 -10.61
C VAL A 116 12.84 -3.84 -10.81
N ALA A 117 13.13 -4.80 -9.95
CA ALA A 117 12.52 -6.12 -9.96
C ALA A 117 11.09 -6.15 -9.38
N GLY A 118 10.55 -5.01 -8.93
CA GLY A 118 9.22 -4.90 -8.31
C GLY A 118 9.15 -5.46 -6.89
N ILE A 119 10.29 -5.63 -6.22
CA ILE A 119 10.41 -6.21 -4.87
C ILE A 119 10.26 -5.12 -3.78
N VAL A 120 10.55 -3.85 -4.08
CA VAL A 120 10.39 -2.71 -3.15
C VAL A 120 9.88 -1.47 -3.90
N ASP A 121 8.92 -0.71 -3.38
CA ASP A 121 8.42 0.53 -4.02
C ASP A 121 8.90 1.76 -3.20
N VAL A 122 10.04 2.36 -3.57
CA VAL A 122 10.51 3.61 -2.95
C VAL A 122 9.84 4.78 -3.65
N ALA A 123 8.69 5.18 -3.14
CA ALA A 123 8.13 6.48 -3.45
C ALA A 123 8.97 7.60 -2.80
N PHE A 124 8.99 8.79 -3.41
CA PHE A 124 9.61 9.99 -2.85
C PHE A 124 8.52 11.02 -2.49
N GLY A 125 8.71 11.81 -1.41
CA GLY A 125 7.79 12.87 -0.99
C GLY A 125 6.71 12.47 0.03
N PRO A 126 5.71 13.33 0.33
CA PRO A 126 4.63 13.05 1.29
C PRO A 126 3.82 11.79 0.96
N ASP A 127 3.69 11.48 -0.33
CA ASP A 127 3.00 10.28 -0.80
C ASP A 127 3.82 9.00 -0.58
N ALA A 128 5.14 9.11 -0.43
CA ALA A 128 5.99 7.99 -0.02
C ALA A 128 5.68 7.49 1.39
N ARG A 129 5.54 8.44 2.32
CA ARG A 129 5.18 8.12 3.71
C ARG A 129 3.82 7.46 3.78
N ARG A 130 2.88 7.89 2.93
CA ARG A 130 1.56 7.24 2.81
C ARG A 130 1.68 5.82 2.25
N ARG A 131 2.49 5.60 1.22
CA ARG A 131 2.69 4.25 0.66
C ARG A 131 3.36 3.31 1.66
N VAL A 132 4.43 3.75 2.32
CA VAL A 132 5.09 2.96 3.37
C VAL A 132 4.10 2.64 4.49
N ALA A 133 3.32 3.61 4.96
CA ALA A 133 2.30 3.36 5.98
C ALA A 133 1.21 2.37 5.50
N LEU A 134 0.80 2.44 4.22
CA LEU A 134 -0.15 1.49 3.63
C LEU A 134 0.45 0.08 3.49
N ASP A 135 1.72 -0.03 3.14
CA ASP A 135 2.43 -1.29 2.99
C ASP A 135 2.70 -1.95 4.35
N GLU A 136 3.16 -1.18 5.33
CA GLU A 136 3.29 -1.62 6.72
C GLU A 136 1.93 -2.07 7.29
N GLN A 137 0.87 -1.31 7.03
CA GLN A 137 -0.50 -1.67 7.42
C GLN A 137 -0.94 -2.97 6.72
N PHE A 138 -0.69 -3.12 5.42
CA PHE A 138 -1.03 -4.32 4.68
C PHE A 138 -0.29 -5.56 5.19
N LEU A 139 1.03 -5.46 5.42
CA LEU A 139 1.84 -6.54 5.96
C LEU A 139 1.39 -6.93 7.38
N SER A 140 1.07 -5.93 8.22
CA SER A 140 0.52 -6.15 9.56
C SER A 140 -0.84 -6.85 9.50
N ASP A 141 -1.76 -6.36 8.66
CA ASP A 141 -3.09 -6.95 8.48
C ASP A 141 -3.01 -8.37 7.90
N HIS A 142 -2.07 -8.62 6.98
CA HIS A 142 -1.86 -9.93 6.37
C HIS A 142 -1.50 -10.99 7.42
N GLN A 143 -0.67 -10.66 8.41
CA GLN A 143 -0.31 -11.58 9.50
C GLN A 143 -1.50 -11.94 10.40
N VAL A 144 -2.54 -11.11 10.43
CA VAL A 144 -3.76 -11.33 11.23
C VAL A 144 -4.78 -12.19 10.48
N ILE A 145 -4.68 -12.34 9.15
CA ILE A 145 -5.64 -13.11 8.34
C ILE A 145 -5.85 -14.54 8.84
N PRO A 146 -4.81 -15.34 9.19
CA PRO A 146 -5.03 -16.69 9.73
C PRO A 146 -5.83 -16.70 11.04
N VAL A 147 -5.65 -15.69 11.90
CA VAL A 147 -6.42 -15.55 13.16
C VAL A 147 -7.87 -15.21 12.87
N ALA A 148 -8.11 -14.26 11.96
CA ALA A 148 -9.44 -13.90 11.49
C ALA A 148 -10.16 -15.11 10.88
N ASP A 149 -9.44 -15.88 10.06
CA ASP A 149 -9.95 -17.07 9.40
C ASP A 149 -10.35 -18.17 10.38
N ALA A 150 -9.50 -18.45 11.38
CA ALA A 150 -9.82 -19.42 12.43
C ALA A 150 -11.06 -18.98 13.24
N TYR A 151 -11.16 -17.67 13.54
CA TYR A 151 -12.31 -17.13 14.26
C TYR A 151 -13.61 -17.20 13.45
N LEU A 152 -13.55 -16.88 12.16
CA LEU A 152 -14.67 -17.03 11.23
C LEU A 152 -15.14 -18.48 11.11
N ASN A 153 -14.22 -19.46 11.07
CA ASN A 153 -14.59 -20.88 11.06
C ASN A 153 -15.34 -21.31 12.32
N LYS A 154 -14.95 -20.81 13.51
CA LYS A 154 -15.71 -21.03 14.75
C LYS A 154 -17.11 -20.43 14.66
N ALA A 155 -17.22 -19.21 14.11
CA ALA A 155 -18.52 -18.56 13.92
C ALA A 155 -19.43 -19.33 12.96
N VAL A 156 -18.88 -19.86 11.85
CA VAL A 156 -19.62 -20.75 10.94
C VAL A 156 -20.11 -21.99 11.67
N ALA A 157 -19.26 -22.64 12.47
CA ALA A 157 -19.64 -23.83 13.22
C ALA A 157 -20.81 -23.52 14.20
N ALA A 158 -20.75 -22.41 14.92
CA ALA A 158 -21.82 -21.98 15.82
C ALA A 158 -23.15 -21.71 15.07
N VAL A 159 -23.08 -21.11 13.88
CA VAL A 159 -24.26 -20.85 13.04
C VAL A 159 -24.88 -22.16 12.54
N VAL A 160 -24.07 -23.08 12.05
CA VAL A 160 -24.52 -24.41 11.59
C VAL A 160 -25.09 -25.23 12.76
N GLU A 161 -24.48 -25.14 13.94
CA GLU A 161 -25.01 -25.77 15.14
C GLU A 161 -26.37 -25.20 15.54
N MET A 162 -26.53 -23.88 15.48
CA MET A 162 -27.80 -23.21 15.73
C MET A 162 -28.90 -23.63 14.75
N GLN A 163 -28.56 -23.74 13.45
CA GLN A 163 -29.47 -24.26 12.42
C GLN A 163 -29.98 -25.67 12.78
N LYS A 164 -29.11 -26.53 13.32
CA LYS A 164 -29.47 -27.90 13.70
C LYS A 164 -30.28 -27.99 15.00
N LYS A 165 -29.83 -27.26 16.04
CA LYS A 165 -30.33 -27.45 17.42
C LYS A 165 -31.49 -26.52 17.78
N SER A 166 -31.68 -25.42 17.07
CA SER A 166 -32.70 -24.42 17.45
C SER A 166 -33.36 -23.73 16.26
N PRO A 167 -34.12 -24.46 15.42
CA PRO A 167 -34.85 -23.88 14.29
C PRO A 167 -35.81 -22.75 14.70
N GLU A 168 -36.45 -22.86 15.87
CA GLU A 168 -37.38 -21.84 16.36
C GLU A 168 -36.68 -20.53 16.77
N LYS A 169 -35.50 -20.62 17.39
CA LYS A 169 -34.68 -19.42 17.64
C LYS A 169 -34.25 -18.79 16.32
N LEU A 170 -33.93 -19.62 15.34
CA LEU A 170 -33.50 -19.18 14.03
C LEU A 170 -34.60 -18.38 13.33
N LYS A 171 -35.87 -18.81 13.39
CA LYS A 171 -37.00 -18.02 12.85
C LYS A 171 -37.13 -16.63 13.47
N GLN A 172 -36.76 -16.46 14.74
CA GLN A 172 -36.86 -15.16 15.43
C GLN A 172 -35.77 -14.18 15.00
N ILE A 173 -34.60 -14.68 14.61
CA ILE A 173 -33.44 -13.87 14.21
C ILE A 173 -33.23 -13.83 12.70
N ALA A 174 -33.83 -14.78 11.96
CA ALA A 174 -33.82 -14.82 10.52
C ALA A 174 -34.53 -13.59 9.98
N GLY A 175 -33.85 -12.84 9.13
CA GLY A 175 -34.35 -11.58 8.65
C GLY A 175 -33.49 -10.96 7.56
N LYS A 176 -33.90 -9.78 7.11
CA LYS A 176 -33.22 -9.06 6.01
C LYS A 176 -31.84 -8.53 6.42
N ASN A 177 -31.62 -8.31 7.71
CA ASN A 177 -30.45 -7.61 8.24
C ASN A 177 -29.38 -8.56 8.79
N PHE A 178 -28.14 -8.11 8.79
CA PHE A 178 -27.05 -8.77 9.49
C PHE A 178 -27.15 -8.49 11.00
N ILE A 179 -26.81 -9.48 11.80
CA ILE A 179 -26.77 -9.41 13.25
C ILE A 179 -25.37 -9.75 13.77
N SER A 180 -24.98 -9.18 14.90
CA SER A 180 -23.68 -9.49 15.52
C SER A 180 -23.64 -10.93 16.00
N LEU A 181 -22.45 -11.55 15.91
CA LEU A 181 -22.18 -12.90 16.42
C LEU A 181 -22.57 -13.06 17.89
N HIS A 182 -22.48 -11.99 18.70
CA HIS A 182 -22.94 -12.01 20.10
C HIS A 182 -24.42 -12.41 20.26
N LYS A 183 -25.27 -12.19 19.26
CA LYS A 183 -26.68 -12.62 19.29
C LYS A 183 -26.86 -14.10 18.93
N ILE A 184 -25.90 -14.68 18.20
CA ILE A 184 -25.88 -16.09 17.83
C ILE A 184 -25.24 -16.90 18.96
N ASP A 185 -24.04 -16.52 19.35
CA ASP A 185 -23.25 -17.14 20.41
C ASP A 185 -22.57 -16.03 21.23
N PRO A 186 -23.18 -15.65 22.38
CA PRO A 186 -22.63 -14.62 23.26
C PRO A 186 -21.24 -14.97 23.79
N LYS A 187 -20.95 -16.25 24.01
CA LYS A 187 -19.65 -16.71 24.52
C LYS A 187 -18.59 -16.53 23.45
N LEU A 188 -18.85 -17.03 22.24
CA LEU A 188 -17.91 -16.90 21.13
C LEU A 188 -17.69 -15.44 20.72
N GLY A 189 -18.74 -14.60 20.76
CA GLY A 189 -18.60 -13.15 20.55
C GLY A 189 -17.68 -12.50 21.59
N ALA A 190 -17.77 -12.91 22.86
CA ALA A 190 -16.91 -12.40 23.92
C ALA A 190 -15.44 -12.89 23.79
N GLU A 191 -15.23 -14.03 23.14
CA GLU A 191 -13.90 -14.62 22.85
C GLU A 191 -13.21 -14.00 21.63
N LYS A 192 -13.60 -12.79 21.21
CA LYS A 192 -12.96 -12.11 20.07
C LYS A 192 -11.44 -12.04 20.27
N PRO A 193 -10.63 -12.58 19.33
CA PRO A 193 -9.18 -12.57 19.47
C PRO A 193 -8.63 -11.15 19.58
N LYS A 194 -7.71 -10.92 20.53
CA LYS A 194 -7.08 -9.61 20.75
C LYS A 194 -6.26 -9.11 19.55
N ALA A 195 -5.81 -10.03 18.69
CA ALA A 195 -5.09 -9.71 17.47
C ALA A 195 -5.98 -9.10 16.38
N LEU A 196 -7.31 -9.26 16.46
CA LEU A 196 -8.22 -8.60 15.53
C LEU A 196 -8.26 -7.09 15.83
N PRO A 197 -8.31 -6.23 14.80
CA PRO A 197 -8.42 -4.79 15.01
C PRO A 197 -9.62 -4.42 15.89
N LYS A 198 -9.48 -3.36 16.71
CA LYS A 198 -10.44 -2.97 17.75
C LYS A 198 -11.90 -2.92 17.29
N TYR A 199 -12.14 -2.37 16.10
CA TYR A 199 -13.47 -2.17 15.52
C TYR A 199 -13.94 -3.34 14.63
N SER A 200 -13.20 -4.45 14.62
CA SER A 200 -13.61 -5.66 13.94
C SER A 200 -14.75 -6.33 14.68
N ASP A 201 -15.79 -6.72 13.97
CA ASP A 201 -16.89 -7.57 14.46
C ASP A 201 -17.26 -8.62 13.42
N VAL A 202 -17.76 -9.76 13.90
CA VAL A 202 -18.34 -10.78 13.05
C VAL A 202 -19.84 -10.56 12.97
N ILE A 203 -20.32 -10.37 11.76
CA ILE A 203 -21.73 -10.20 11.45
C ILE A 203 -22.25 -11.43 10.70
N VAL A 204 -23.46 -11.83 11.03
CA VAL A 204 -24.10 -13.05 10.55
C VAL A 204 -25.44 -12.68 9.95
N LYS A 205 -25.74 -13.23 8.78
CA LYS A 205 -27.08 -13.31 8.24
C LYS A 205 -27.38 -14.78 7.99
N VAL A 206 -28.51 -15.26 8.50
CA VAL A 206 -28.85 -16.68 8.50
C VAL A 206 -30.35 -16.87 8.35
N ASP A 207 -30.74 -17.89 7.60
CA ASP A 207 -32.09 -18.46 7.58
C ASP A 207 -32.00 -20.00 7.70
N GLN A 208 -33.08 -20.73 7.40
CA GLN A 208 -33.11 -22.19 7.55
C GLN A 208 -32.13 -22.91 6.63
N GLU A 209 -31.82 -22.36 5.46
CA GLU A 209 -31.07 -23.03 4.40
C GLU A 209 -29.76 -22.30 4.05
N GLY A 210 -29.67 -21.02 4.37
CA GLY A 210 -28.59 -20.12 4.01
C GLY A 210 -27.91 -19.48 5.21
N TYR A 211 -26.59 -19.30 5.10
CA TYR A 211 -25.83 -18.45 6.03
C TYR A 211 -24.77 -17.64 5.30
N LYS A 212 -24.49 -16.45 5.84
CA LYS A 212 -23.36 -15.60 5.48
C LYS A 212 -22.78 -15.00 6.75
N VAL A 213 -21.54 -15.37 7.05
CA VAL A 213 -20.75 -14.96 8.23
C VAL A 213 -19.59 -14.12 7.73
N LEU A 214 -19.54 -12.85 8.10
CA LEU A 214 -18.57 -11.89 7.59
C LEU A 214 -17.83 -11.21 8.73
N LEU A 215 -16.56 -10.89 8.52
CA LEU A 215 -15.80 -9.93 9.32
C LEU A 215 -15.82 -8.56 8.61
N ASN A 216 -16.05 -7.48 9.36
CA ASN A 216 -16.00 -6.13 8.78
C ASN A 216 -14.57 -5.59 8.63
N TRP A 217 -14.42 -4.79 7.57
CA TRP A 217 -13.59 -3.63 7.22
C TRP A 217 -12.04 -3.57 7.25
N PRO A 218 -11.25 -3.70 8.35
CA PRO A 218 -9.83 -3.38 8.26
C PRO A 218 -9.05 -4.42 7.46
N LEU A 219 -9.38 -5.70 7.66
CA LEU A 219 -8.62 -6.80 7.06
C LEU A 219 -9.08 -7.18 5.64
N CYS A 220 -10.14 -6.55 5.13
CA CYS A 220 -10.73 -6.97 3.85
C CYS A 220 -9.76 -6.77 2.68
N SER A 221 -9.01 -5.67 2.68
CA SER A 221 -7.97 -5.43 1.68
C SER A 221 -6.91 -6.54 1.69
N ALA A 222 -6.43 -6.93 2.87
CA ALA A 222 -5.50 -8.06 3.02
C ALA A 222 -6.12 -9.40 2.61
N ALA A 223 -7.39 -9.63 2.94
CA ALA A 223 -8.15 -10.82 2.54
C ALA A 223 -8.34 -10.90 1.03
N LYS A 224 -8.57 -9.77 0.34
CA LYS A 224 -8.72 -9.72 -1.13
C LYS A 224 -7.48 -10.27 -1.85
N TRP A 225 -6.29 -10.02 -1.32
CA TRP A 225 -5.03 -10.47 -1.92
C TRP A 225 -4.66 -11.89 -1.48
N SER A 226 -4.90 -12.27 -0.22
CA SER A 226 -4.49 -13.57 0.32
C SER A 226 -5.54 -14.68 0.14
N LYS A 227 -6.83 -14.34 0.20
CA LYS A 227 -7.98 -15.26 0.12
C LYS A 227 -9.16 -14.62 -0.65
N PRO A 228 -9.00 -14.31 -1.94
CA PRO A 228 -10.01 -13.59 -2.74
C PRO A 228 -11.39 -14.25 -2.76
N GLN A 229 -11.46 -15.58 -2.60
CA GLN A 229 -12.69 -16.36 -2.54
C GLN A 229 -13.56 -16.05 -1.31
N LEU A 230 -12.98 -15.49 -0.25
CA LEU A 230 -13.72 -15.11 0.96
C LEU A 230 -14.31 -13.69 0.85
N VAL A 231 -14.01 -12.93 -0.20
CA VAL A 231 -14.55 -11.57 -0.38
C VAL A 231 -16.00 -11.63 -0.82
N ASP A 232 -16.90 -11.04 -0.02
CA ASP A 232 -18.34 -11.10 -0.25
C ASP A 232 -18.71 -10.55 -1.65
N PRO A 233 -19.23 -11.39 -2.57
CA PRO A 233 -19.51 -10.99 -3.95
C PRO A 233 -20.60 -9.93 -4.08
N VAL A 234 -21.55 -9.87 -3.15
CA VAL A 234 -22.69 -8.94 -3.20
C VAL A 234 -22.29 -7.55 -2.71
N ARG A 235 -21.37 -7.49 -1.73
CA ARG A 235 -20.89 -6.24 -1.11
C ARG A 235 -19.55 -5.78 -1.68
N LYS A 236 -19.17 -6.27 -2.86
CA LYS A 236 -18.08 -5.69 -3.66
C LYS A 236 -18.55 -4.31 -4.10
N SER A 237 -18.00 -3.24 -3.52
CA SER A 237 -18.06 -1.97 -4.25
C SER A 237 -17.12 -2.12 -5.44
N ASP A 238 -17.64 -1.95 -6.63
CA ASP A 238 -16.98 -1.37 -7.79
C ASP A 238 -15.60 -0.74 -7.45
N GLY A 239 -14.52 -1.54 -7.59
CA GLY A 239 -13.13 -1.13 -7.40
C GLY A 239 -12.35 -1.80 -6.25
N ASN A 240 -11.52 -0.98 -5.57
CA ASN A 240 -10.56 -1.43 -4.55
C ASN A 240 -11.11 -1.50 -3.13
N ARG A 241 -12.35 -1.07 -2.88
CA ARG A 241 -12.90 -1.03 -1.52
C ARG A 241 -13.58 -2.37 -1.20
N CYS A 242 -12.79 -3.27 -0.64
CA CYS A 242 -13.30 -4.48 0.01
C CYS A 242 -13.87 -4.06 1.37
N SER A 243 -15.15 -4.34 1.62
CA SER A 243 -15.79 -3.95 2.89
C SER A 243 -15.92 -5.10 3.89
N HIS A 244 -16.17 -6.31 3.38
CA HIS A 244 -16.41 -7.51 4.18
C HIS A 244 -15.83 -8.75 3.49
N PHE A 245 -15.35 -9.69 4.30
CA PHE A 245 -14.95 -11.03 3.85
C PHE A 245 -15.39 -12.07 4.87
N GLY A 246 -15.57 -13.31 4.45
CA GLY A 246 -15.90 -14.42 5.32
C GLY A 246 -16.43 -15.62 4.56
N TYR A 247 -17.38 -16.32 5.16
CA TYR A 247 -17.88 -17.60 4.67
C TYR A 247 -19.38 -17.55 4.46
N TRP A 248 -19.85 -18.23 3.44
CA TRP A 248 -21.27 -18.43 3.16
C TRP A 248 -21.45 -19.78 2.47
N ASN A 249 -22.65 -20.33 2.57
CA ASN A 249 -23.06 -21.43 1.71
C ASN A 249 -23.74 -20.89 0.43
N GLU A 250 -24.17 -21.79 -0.46
CA GLU A 250 -24.75 -21.42 -1.75
C GLU A 250 -26.01 -20.53 -1.60
N ALA A 251 -26.92 -20.88 -0.70
CA ALA A 251 -28.11 -20.08 -0.43
C ALA A 251 -27.76 -18.70 0.17
N GLY A 252 -26.80 -18.65 1.10
CA GLY A 252 -26.36 -17.42 1.73
C GLY A 252 -25.51 -16.51 0.84
N ALA A 253 -24.96 -17.00 -0.28
CA ALA A 253 -24.16 -16.19 -1.20
C ALA A 253 -24.92 -14.95 -1.71
N LYS A 254 -26.24 -15.06 -1.87
CA LYS A 254 -27.13 -14.00 -2.38
C LYS A 254 -27.60 -13.00 -1.31
N PHE A 255 -27.26 -13.22 -0.04
CA PHE A 255 -27.66 -12.37 1.09
C PHE A 255 -27.00 -10.99 1.11
#